data_AF-A0A078K310-F1
#
_entry.id   AF-A0A078K310-F1
#
_cell.length_a   1.000
_cell.length_b   1.000
_cell.length_c   1.000
_cell.angle_alpha   90.00
_cell.angle_beta   90.00
_cell.angle_gamma   90.00
#
_symmetry.space_group_name_H-M   'P 1'
#
loop_
_entity.id
_entity.type
_entity.pdbx_description
1 polymer ?
#
loop_
_entity_poly.entity_id
_entity_poly.type
_entity_poly.pdbx_seq_one_letter_code
_entity_poly.pdbx_strand_id
1 'polypeptide(L)'
;MSVAGNHWVAVCANMIEKKVEVYDCNRGRNRQYVEKFACMIPRIVKAVGPPKSKLLLTSYSIVDMPMQTRLNKSCADCGAFA
;
A
#
# COMPACT_ATOMS: atom_id res chain seq x y z
N MET A 1 4.08 15.95 -19.09
CA MET A 1 3.85 17.10 -18.18
C MET A 1 3.81 16.50 -16.79
N SER A 2 4.77 16.79 -15.90
CA SER A 2 4.77 16.19 -14.54
C SER A 2 3.72 16.91 -13.69
N VAL A 3 2.88 16.17 -12.96
CA VAL A 3 1.91 16.77 -12.02
C VAL A 3 2.66 17.26 -10.78
N ALA A 4 3.38 18.38 -10.91
CA ALA A 4 4.13 19.04 -9.84
C ALA A 4 5.10 18.14 -9.04
N GLY A 5 5.58 17.04 -9.62
CA GLY A 5 6.43 16.07 -8.91
C GLY A 5 5.68 15.16 -7.92
N ASN A 6 4.34 15.25 -7.87
CA ASN A 6 3.52 14.35 -7.07
C ASN A 6 3.42 12.96 -7.70
N HIS A 7 3.16 11.96 -6.85
CA HIS A 7 3.09 10.57 -7.26
C HIS A 7 2.06 9.81 -6.43
N TRP A 8 1.17 9.08 -7.10
CA TRP A 8 0.19 8.21 -6.45
C TRP A 8 0.79 6.83 -6.19
N VAL A 9 0.54 6.31 -4.98
CA VAL A 9 0.82 4.94 -4.58
C VAL A 9 -0.47 4.39 -3.99
N ALA A 10 -1.00 3.29 -4.53
CA ALA A 10 -2.12 2.62 -3.88
C ALA A 10 -1.62 1.55 -2.93
N VAL A 11 -2.38 1.39 -1.85
CA VAL A 11 -2.13 0.42 -0.80
C VAL A 11 -3.41 -0.39 -0.59
N CYS A 12 -3.36 -1.69 -0.86
CA CYS A 12 -4.44 -2.61 -0.55
C CYS A 12 -4.13 -3.36 0.75
N ALA A 13 -5.06 -3.27 1.71
CA ALA A 13 -4.97 -3.95 2.99
C ALA A 13 -5.69 -5.31 2.92
N ASN A 14 -4.95 -6.37 2.61
CA ASN A 14 -5.49 -7.72 2.58
C ASN A 14 -5.55 -8.29 4.00
N MET A 15 -6.73 -8.19 4.61
CA MET A 15 -6.94 -8.61 6.00
C MET A 15 -6.92 -10.13 6.20
N ILE A 16 -7.21 -10.89 5.14
CA ILE A 16 -7.25 -12.37 5.17
C ILE A 16 -5.82 -12.91 5.14
N GLU A 17 -5.03 -12.47 4.16
CA GLU A 17 -3.65 -12.91 4.00
C GLU A 17 -2.66 -12.14 4.88
N LYS A 18 -3.13 -11.11 5.58
CA LYS A 18 -2.32 -10.20 6.40
C LYS A 18 -1.21 -9.54 5.58
N LYS A 19 -1.57 -8.99 4.43
CA LYS A 19 -0.65 -8.30 3.52
C LYS A 19 -1.05 -6.83 3.34
N VAL A 20 -0.04 -6.01 3.12
CA VAL A 20 -0.15 -4.66 2.61
C VAL A 20 0.43 -4.70 1.21
N GLU A 21 -0.43 -4.75 0.21
CA GLU A 21 -0.08 -4.84 -1.20
C GLU A 21 0.14 -3.42 -1.74
N VAL A 22 1.31 -3.15 -2.28
CA VAL A 22 1.75 -1.83 -2.70
C VAL A 22 1.80 -1.79 -4.22
N TYR A 23 1.04 -0.88 -4.81
CA TYR A 23 0.99 -0.64 -6.26
C TYR A 23 1.71 0.67 -6.54
N ASP A 24 2.94 0.56 -7.03
CA ASP A 24 3.82 1.70 -7.29
C ASP A 24 4.46 1.60 -8.68
N CYS A 25 4.00 2.43 -9.62
CA CYS A 25 4.59 2.49 -10.95
C CYS A 25 6.01 3.10 -10.98
N ASN A 26 6.50 3.61 -9.84
CA ASN A 26 7.86 4.12 -9.63
C ASN A 26 8.81 3.07 -8.99
N ARG A 27 8.45 1.78 -9.07
CA ARG A 27 9.33 0.63 -8.75
C ARG A 27 9.83 0.61 -7.30
N GLY A 28 8.94 0.89 -6.34
CA GLY A 28 9.25 0.76 -4.91
C GLY A 28 10.08 1.90 -4.32
N ARG A 29 10.37 2.97 -5.08
CA ARG A 29 11.07 4.17 -4.56
C ARG A 29 10.32 4.85 -3.40
N ASN A 30 9.02 4.57 -3.28
CA ASN A 30 8.17 5.14 -2.25
C ASN A 30 7.90 4.17 -1.08
N ARG A 31 8.56 3.00 -1.06
CA ARG A 31 8.31 1.95 -0.06
C ARG A 31 8.45 2.43 1.38
N GLN A 32 9.43 3.29 1.64
CA GLN A 32 9.66 3.90 2.96
C GLN A 32 8.44 4.63 3.55
N TYR A 33 7.52 5.11 2.70
CA TYR A 33 6.30 5.81 3.13
C TYR A 33 5.19 4.85 3.53
N VAL A 34 5.23 3.58 3.09
CA VAL A 34 4.16 2.59 3.30
C VAL A 34 4.56 1.49 4.28
N GLU A 35 5.84 1.31 4.60
CA GLU A 35 6.31 0.26 5.51
C GLU A 35 5.66 0.30 6.89
N LYS A 36 5.38 1.50 7.41
CA LYS A 36 4.72 1.67 8.71
C LYS A 36 3.30 1.09 8.72
N PHE A 37 2.65 0.94 7.56
CA PHE A 37 1.32 0.36 7.47
C PHE A 37 1.28 -1.12 7.86
N ALA A 38 2.39 -1.86 7.75
CA ALA A 38 2.51 -3.23 8.24
C ALA A 38 2.07 -3.38 9.70
N CYS A 39 2.43 -2.39 10.53
CA CYS A 39 2.11 -2.36 11.95
C CYS A 39 0.83 -1.57 12.26
N MET A 40 0.52 -0.53 11.48
CA MET A 40 -0.64 0.33 11.73
C MET A 40 -1.96 -0.32 11.32
N ILE A 41 -2.02 -1.00 10.18
CA ILE A 41 -3.26 -1.65 9.69
C ILE A 41 -3.81 -2.67 10.70
N PRO A 42 -3.02 -3.63 11.24
CA PRO A 42 -3.53 -4.56 12.26
C PRO A 42 -4.14 -3.86 13.48
N ARG A 43 -3.57 -2.72 13.89
CA ARG A 43 -4.06 -1.93 15.03
C ARG A 43 -5.38 -1.25 14.71
N ILE A 44 -5.51 -0.67 13.52
CA ILE A 44 -6.76 -0.08 13.04
C ILE A 44 -7.84 -1.16 12.95
N VAL A 45 -7.54 -2.30 12.30
CA VAL A 45 -8.46 -3.44 12.15
C VAL A 45 -8.93 -3.95 13.53
N LYS A 46 -8.03 -4.07 14.50
CA LYS A 46 -8.40 -4.44 15.87
C LYS A 46 -9.28 -3.39 16.55
N ALA A 47 -8.99 -2.10 16.36
CA ALA A 47 -9.72 -1.00 16.99
C ALA A 47 -11.14 -0.81 16.43
N VAL A 48 -11.33 -1.03 15.12
CA VAL A 48 -12.64 -0.94 14.46
C VAL A 48 -13.41 -2.26 14.49
N GLY A 49 -12.73 -3.36 14.81
CA GLY A 49 -13.33 -4.68 14.93
C GLY A 49 -14.22 -4.80 16.17
N PRO A 50 -15.03 -5.88 16.26
CA PRO A 50 -15.91 -6.09 17.41
C PRO A 50 -15.13 -6.15 18.73
N PRO A 51 -15.68 -5.63 19.85
CA PRO A 51 -14.99 -5.57 21.16
C PRO A 51 -14.49 -6.91 21.70
N LYS A 52 -15.09 -8.03 21.25
CA LYS A 52 -14.74 -9.39 21.67
C LYS A 52 -13.78 -10.10 20.70
N SER A 53 -13.29 -9.41 19.67
CA SER A 53 -12.36 -10.02 18.72
C SER A 53 -11.00 -10.27 19.40
N LYS A 54 -10.62 -11.55 19.53
CA LYS A 54 -9.28 -11.95 19.98
C LYS A 54 -8.24 -11.77 18.86
N LEU A 55 -8.36 -10.70 18.06
CA LEU A 55 -7.45 -10.44 16.95
C LEU A 55 -6.04 -10.21 17.50
N LEU A 56 -5.16 -11.15 17.18
CA LEU A 56 -3.74 -11.04 17.46
C LEU A 56 -3.16 -9.92 16.62
N LEU A 57 -2.43 -8.99 17.25
CA LEU A 57 -1.72 -7.90 16.59
C LEU A 57 -0.45 -8.42 15.92
N THR A 58 -0.61 -9.29 14.93
CA THR A 58 0.48 -9.72 14.07
C THR A 58 0.71 -8.65 13.01
N SER A 59 1.97 -8.26 12.79
CA SER A 59 2.32 -7.38 11.67
C SER A 59 1.87 -8.00 10.36
N TYR A 60 1.36 -7.18 9.45
CA TYR A 60 1.16 -7.60 8.07
C TYR A 60 2.51 -7.60 7.35
N SER A 61 2.64 -8.39 6.29
CA SER A 61 3.79 -8.30 5.38
C SER A 61 3.54 -7.23 4.32
N ILE A 62 4.57 -6.46 3.96
CA ILE A 62 4.49 -5.52 2.82
C ILE A 62 4.90 -6.27 1.56
N VAL A 63 4.03 -6.28 0.54
CA VAL A 63 4.27 -6.93 -0.75
C VAL A 63 4.23 -5.88 -1.85
N ASP A 64 5.34 -5.70 -2.56
CA ASP A 64 5.36 -4.85 -3.76
C ASP A 64 4.73 -5.64 -4.92
N MET A 65 3.63 -5.14 -5.46
CA MET A 65 2.91 -5.82 -6.53
C MET A 65 3.63 -5.65 -7.87
N PRO A 66 3.66 -6.68 -8.72
CA PRO A 66 4.34 -6.62 -10.01
C PRO A 66 3.61 -5.65 -10.94
N MET A 67 4.16 -4.44 -11.08
CA MET A 67 3.67 -3.44 -12.02
C MET A 67 4.30 -3.63 -13.40
N GLN A 68 3.54 -3.38 -14.46
CA GLN A 68 4.09 -3.43 -15.82
C GLN A 68 5.25 -2.43 -15.98
N THR A 69 6.23 -2.79 -16.82
CA THR A 69 7.33 -1.88 -17.11
C THR A 69 6.88 -0.74 -18.03
N ARG A 70 7.50 0.43 -17.90
CA ARG A 70 7.25 1.63 -18.73
C ARG A 70 5.81 2.19 -18.60
N LEU A 71 5.21 2.05 -17.43
CA LEU A 71 4.01 2.80 -17.03
C LEU A 71 4.36 4.27 -16.73
N ASN A 72 3.34 5.12 -16.61
CA ASN A 72 3.47 6.56 -16.31
C ASN A 72 4.40 7.33 -17.26
N LYS A 73 4.25 7.09 -18.57
CA LYS A 73 5.11 7.73 -19.59
C LYS A 73 4.91 9.24 -19.66
N SER A 74 3.71 9.73 -19.36
CA SER A 74 3.40 11.16 -19.42
C SER A 74 3.89 11.93 -18.18
N CYS A 75 4.33 11.20 -17.13
CA CYS A 75 4.53 11.67 -15.76
C CYS A 75 3.25 12.21 -15.08
N ALA A 76 2.07 11.85 -15.59
CA ALA A 76 0.77 12.20 -15.04
C ALA A 76 -0.21 11.01 -14.96
N ASP A 77 0.23 9.80 -15.31
CA ASP A 77 -0.64 8.62 -15.37
C ASP A 77 -0.59 7.78 -14.09
N CYS A 78 0.24 8.13 -13.10
CA CYS A 78 0.43 7.33 -11.88
C CYS A 78 -0.88 7.00 -11.16
N GLY A 79 -1.85 7.91 -11.13
CA GLY A 79 -3.16 7.68 -10.53
C GLY A 79 -4.05 6.69 -11.29
N ALA A 80 -3.85 6.50 -12.60
CA ALA A 80 -4.58 5.49 -13.38
C ALA A 80 -4.02 4.07 -13.18
N PHE A 81 -2.79 3.97 -12.66
CA PHE A 81 -2.10 2.71 -12.39
C PHE A 81 -1.91 2.45 -10.89
N ALA A 82 -2.41 3.33 -10.02
CA ALA A 82 -2.46 3.11 -8.59
C ALA A 82 -3.64 2.21 -8.28
#